data_AF-A0A066TFT6-F1
#
_entry.id   AF-A0A066TFT6-F1
#
_cell.length_a   1.000
_cell.length_b   1.000
_cell.length_c   1.000
_cell.angle_alpha   90.00
_cell.angle_beta   90.00
_cell.angle_gamma   90.00
#
_symmetry.space_group_name_H-M   'P 1'
#
loop_
_entity.id
_entity.type
_entity.pdbx_description
1 polymer ?
#
loop_
_entity_poly.entity_id
_entity_poly.type
_entity_poly.pdbx_seq_one_letter_code
_entity_poly.pdbx_strand_id
1 'polypeptide(L)'
;MDKPVQNYILCMKWGQKYGAEYVNRLYSMVKRHLTLPFTMICLTDDSKGIDPAIQCYPLIPLDLPNGLPERGWNKLTTFSANLYGLQGTALFLDIDIVIIDNIDCFFTHPANQDDEVWIIRDWKKPWRKVGNSSVYRFQIGALPDLMDYFRKHFQHIRQQFRHEQAFLSWYVRENHQLRYWPNNWCLSYKYNILKKMPYALWKPPEKPNYGKIIVFHGEVNPPDAIKGGGGKWYRKILPAPWLKSYWQ
;
A
#
# COMPACT_ATOMS: atom_id res chain seq x y z
N MET A 1 31.02 12.97 3.79
CA MET A 1 30.29 12.70 2.53
C MET A 1 28.98 12.07 2.93
N ASP A 2 27.90 12.85 2.88
CA ASP A 2 26.56 12.31 3.10
C ASP A 2 26.28 11.29 2.00
N LYS A 3 25.99 10.04 2.39
CA LYS A 3 25.56 9.04 1.42
C LYS A 3 24.29 9.55 0.74
N PRO A 4 24.18 9.47 -0.60
CA PRO A 4 22.93 9.82 -1.26
C PRO A 4 21.79 9.00 -0.66
N VAL A 5 20.70 9.67 -0.28
CA VAL A 5 19.52 9.03 0.30
C VAL A 5 18.93 8.09 -0.75
N GLN A 6 18.98 6.79 -0.48
CA GLN A 6 18.46 5.78 -1.40
C GLN A 6 16.94 5.71 -1.31
N ASN A 7 16.27 5.79 -2.46
CA ASN A 7 14.83 5.57 -2.55
C ASN A 7 14.54 4.09 -2.80
N TYR A 8 13.63 3.54 -2.02
CA TYR A 8 13.12 2.19 -2.20
C TYR A 8 11.63 2.21 -2.48
N ILE A 9 11.21 1.38 -3.43
CA ILE A 9 9.81 0.99 -3.60
C ILE A 9 9.66 -0.38 -2.98
N LEU A 10 8.80 -0.50 -1.97
CA LEU A 10 8.51 -1.77 -1.30
C LEU A 10 7.14 -2.28 -1.73
N CYS A 11 7.05 -3.58 -2.02
CA CYS A 11 5.76 -4.26 -2.14
C CYS A 11 5.87 -5.66 -1.53
N MET A 12 4.72 -6.32 -1.37
CA MET A 12 4.68 -7.69 -0.82
C MET A 12 3.76 -8.57 -1.65
N LYS A 13 4.20 -9.81 -1.87
CA LYS A 13 3.41 -10.88 -2.48
C LYS A 13 3.54 -12.10 -1.58
N TRP A 14 2.43 -12.63 -1.08
CA TRP A 14 2.45 -13.87 -0.31
C TRP A 14 1.25 -14.75 -0.63
N GLY A 15 1.44 -16.06 -0.47
CA GLY A 15 0.45 -17.07 -0.83
C GLY A 15 0.13 -17.06 -2.33
N GLN A 16 -1.05 -17.56 -2.65
CA GLN A 16 -1.48 -17.82 -4.04
C GLN A 16 -2.58 -16.88 -4.53
N LYS A 17 -2.97 -15.88 -3.72
CA LYS A 17 -4.07 -14.96 -4.08
C LYS A 17 -3.72 -14.06 -5.27
N TYR A 18 -2.47 -13.60 -5.32
CA TYR A 18 -1.96 -12.70 -6.36
C TYR A 18 -0.71 -13.30 -6.99
N GLY A 19 -0.68 -13.41 -8.32
CA GLY A 19 0.48 -13.91 -9.06
C GLY A 19 1.58 -12.86 -9.25
N ALA A 20 2.71 -13.29 -9.80
CA ALA A 20 3.86 -12.43 -10.06
C ALA A 20 3.53 -11.26 -11.03
N GLU A 21 2.51 -11.41 -11.88
CA GLU A 21 2.07 -10.36 -12.79
C GLU A 21 1.61 -9.08 -12.08
N TYR A 22 1.12 -9.17 -10.84
CA TYR A 22 0.76 -7.98 -10.06
C TYR A 22 2.00 -7.18 -9.67
N VAL A 23 3.06 -7.88 -9.23
CA VAL A 23 4.35 -7.27 -8.87
C VAL A 23 5.01 -6.65 -10.11
N ASN A 24 5.00 -7.37 -11.23
CA ASN A 24 5.61 -6.89 -12.47
C ASN A 24 4.87 -5.67 -13.04
N ARG A 25 3.52 -5.67 -13.02
CA ARG A 25 2.72 -4.50 -13.41
C ARG A 25 2.99 -3.31 -12.50
N LEU A 26 3.11 -3.54 -11.19
CA LEU A 26 3.46 -2.48 -10.25
C LEU A 26 4.83 -1.87 -10.61
N TYR A 27 5.83 -2.69 -10.89
CA TYR A 27 7.15 -2.22 -11.32
C TYR A 27 7.09 -1.41 -12.62
N SER A 28 6.37 -1.89 -13.64
CA SER A 28 6.15 -1.16 -14.90
C SER A 28 5.47 0.20 -14.68
N MET A 29 4.45 0.25 -13.82
CA MET A 29 3.77 1.50 -13.45
C MET A 29 4.71 2.47 -12.74
N VAL A 30 5.49 1.99 -11.77
CA VAL A 30 6.46 2.81 -11.02
C VAL A 30 7.51 3.36 -11.97
N LYS A 31 8.12 2.53 -12.82
CA LYS A 31 9.15 2.94 -13.79
C LYS A 31 8.65 4.03 -14.76
N ARG A 32 7.36 4.01 -15.10
CA ARG A 32 6.74 5.00 -15.99
C ARG A 32 6.39 6.31 -15.28
N HIS A 33 6.14 6.30 -13.97
CA HIS A 33 5.60 7.43 -13.22
C HIS A 33 6.51 7.99 -12.11
N LEU A 34 7.64 7.36 -11.83
CA LEU A 34 8.66 7.83 -10.91
C LEU A 34 9.91 8.21 -11.70
N THR A 35 10.29 9.49 -11.67
CA THR A 35 11.48 10.00 -12.38
C THR A 35 12.74 9.93 -11.52
N LEU A 36 12.55 9.85 -10.19
CA LEU A 36 13.65 9.71 -9.24
C LEU A 36 14.30 8.32 -9.36
N PRO A 37 15.62 8.21 -9.19
CA PRO A 37 16.28 6.91 -9.07
C PRO A 37 15.70 6.10 -7.91
N PHE A 38 15.42 4.82 -8.13
CA PHE A 38 14.84 3.92 -7.14
C PHE A 38 15.35 2.49 -7.29
N THR A 39 15.29 1.74 -6.19
CA THR A 39 15.41 0.27 -6.18
C THR A 39 14.07 -0.31 -5.75
N MET A 40 13.51 -1.25 -6.51
CA MET A 40 12.27 -1.92 -6.11
C MET A 40 12.57 -3.25 -5.44
N ILE A 41 11.91 -3.48 -4.31
CA ILE A 41 12.03 -4.68 -3.49
C ILE A 41 10.65 -5.29 -3.29
N CYS A 42 10.56 -6.60 -3.50
CA CYS A 42 9.38 -7.40 -3.18
C CYS A 42 9.71 -8.37 -2.05
N LEU A 43 8.98 -8.27 -0.92
CA LEU A 43 9.03 -9.31 0.10
C LEU A 43 8.06 -10.42 -0.28
N THR A 44 8.55 -11.63 -0.47
CA THR A 44 7.74 -12.74 -0.97
C THR A 44 8.17 -14.12 -0.49
N ASP A 45 7.21 -15.04 -0.43
CA ASP A 45 7.42 -16.46 -0.21
C ASP A 45 7.73 -17.23 -1.51
N ASP A 46 7.48 -16.64 -2.66
CA ASP A 46 7.71 -17.23 -3.98
C ASP A 46 8.05 -16.16 -5.01
N SER A 47 9.32 -16.11 -5.42
CA SER A 47 9.85 -15.16 -6.40
C SER A 47 9.66 -15.60 -7.86
N LYS A 48 9.10 -16.79 -8.11
CA LYS A 48 8.98 -17.32 -9.46
C LYS A 48 8.13 -16.41 -10.35
N GLY A 49 8.69 -16.03 -11.49
CA GLY A 49 8.04 -15.17 -12.49
C GLY A 49 8.05 -13.68 -12.17
N ILE A 50 8.65 -13.26 -11.05
CA ILE A 50 8.89 -11.83 -10.77
C ILE A 50 10.06 -11.36 -11.66
N ASP A 51 9.94 -10.14 -12.20
CA ASP A 51 10.96 -9.51 -13.06
C ASP A 51 12.33 -9.46 -12.33
N PRO A 52 13.44 -9.89 -12.97
CA PRO A 52 14.76 -9.92 -12.35
C PRO A 52 15.32 -8.53 -11.97
N ALA A 53 14.75 -7.44 -12.48
CA ALA A 53 15.08 -6.09 -12.04
C ALA A 53 14.52 -5.76 -10.65
N ILE A 54 13.60 -6.58 -10.12
CA ILE A 54 13.01 -6.44 -8.79
C ILE A 54 13.76 -7.35 -7.83
N GLN A 55 14.29 -6.77 -6.75
CA GLN A 55 15.01 -7.53 -5.74
C GLN A 55 14.00 -8.25 -4.83
N CYS A 56 14.05 -9.58 -4.80
CA CYS A 56 13.19 -10.37 -3.92
C CYS A 56 13.91 -10.71 -2.62
N TYR A 57 13.26 -10.40 -1.50
CA TYR A 57 13.66 -10.89 -0.18
C TYR A 57 12.57 -11.80 0.39
N PRO A 58 12.90 -12.75 1.28
CA PRO A 58 11.89 -13.59 1.92
C PRO A 58 10.91 -12.74 2.74
N LEU A 59 9.79 -13.33 3.17
CA LEU A 59 8.97 -12.71 4.22
C LEU A 59 9.67 -12.87 5.58
N ILE A 60 9.67 -11.84 6.41
CA ILE A 60 10.12 -11.96 7.81
C ILE A 60 9.01 -12.69 8.59
N PRO A 61 9.32 -13.78 9.31
CA PRO A 61 8.34 -14.44 10.17
C PRO A 61 7.79 -13.50 11.24
N LEU A 62 6.47 -13.52 11.41
CA LEU A 62 5.78 -12.83 12.50
C LEU A 62 5.70 -13.66 13.78
N ASP A 63 5.95 -14.97 13.70
CA ASP A 63 5.83 -15.93 14.79
C ASP A 63 4.45 -15.92 15.47
N LEU A 64 3.40 -15.79 14.67
CA LEU A 64 2.01 -15.79 15.15
C LEU A 64 1.48 -17.23 15.31
N PRO A 65 0.52 -17.45 16.23
CA PRO A 65 -0.20 -18.72 16.30
C PRO A 65 -0.82 -19.10 14.96
N ASN A 66 -0.83 -20.40 14.65
CA ASN A 66 -1.45 -20.92 13.43
C ASN A 66 -2.98 -20.76 13.44
N GLY A 67 -3.60 -20.74 12.25
CA GLY A 67 -5.06 -20.74 12.08
C GLY A 67 -5.74 -19.39 12.30
N LEU A 68 -4.99 -18.29 12.37
CA LEU A 68 -5.55 -16.95 12.51
C LEU A 68 -6.09 -16.41 11.18
N PRO A 69 -7.18 -15.62 11.21
CA PRO A 69 -7.67 -14.96 10.01
C PRO A 69 -6.63 -13.96 9.48
N GLU A 70 -6.47 -13.91 8.15
CA GLU A 70 -5.64 -12.91 7.48
C GLU A 70 -6.13 -11.49 7.79
N ARG A 71 -5.22 -10.66 8.27
CA ARG A 71 -5.47 -9.30 8.78
C ARG A 71 -4.41 -8.29 8.32
N GLY A 72 -3.55 -8.70 7.39
CA GLY A 72 -2.49 -7.87 6.80
C GLY A 72 -1.25 -7.74 7.68
N TRP A 73 -1.13 -8.50 8.77
CA TRP A 73 -0.06 -8.32 9.76
C TRP A 73 1.35 -8.42 9.15
N ASN A 74 1.52 -9.19 8.05
CA ASN A 74 2.80 -9.32 7.36
C ASN A 74 3.38 -7.97 6.93
N LYS A 75 2.55 -6.97 6.60
CA LYS A 75 3.03 -5.63 6.24
C LYS A 75 3.81 -4.95 7.37
N LEU A 76 3.53 -5.25 8.63
CA LEU A 76 4.28 -4.65 9.75
C LEU A 76 5.77 -4.99 9.69
N THR A 77 6.14 -6.12 9.08
CA THR A 77 7.54 -6.55 8.95
C THR A 77 8.41 -5.58 8.17
N THR A 78 7.84 -4.69 7.35
CA THR A 78 8.60 -3.63 6.68
C THR A 78 9.18 -2.62 7.67
N PHE A 79 8.66 -2.56 8.90
CA PHE A 79 9.16 -1.74 10.00
C PHE A 79 10.13 -2.49 10.91
N SER A 80 10.64 -3.66 10.49
CA SER A 80 11.68 -4.37 11.24
C SER A 80 12.92 -3.48 11.38
N ALA A 81 13.49 -3.40 12.58
CA ALA A 81 14.65 -2.55 12.87
C ALA A 81 15.82 -2.77 11.89
N ASN A 82 16.02 -4.03 11.48
CA ASN A 82 16.92 -4.40 10.39
C ASN A 82 16.14 -5.08 9.26
N LEU A 83 15.65 -4.29 8.30
CA LEU A 83 15.03 -4.78 7.08
C LEU A 83 16.11 -5.13 6.05
N TYR A 84 16.74 -6.31 6.17
CA TYR A 84 17.76 -6.82 5.24
C TYR A 84 19.00 -5.92 5.05
N GLY A 85 19.33 -5.11 6.06
CA GLY A 85 20.45 -4.15 6.00
C GLY A 85 20.19 -2.92 5.13
N LEU A 86 18.96 -2.74 4.65
CA LEU A 86 18.59 -1.60 3.82
C LEU A 86 18.62 -0.30 4.63
N GLN A 87 19.04 0.79 3.98
CA GLN A 87 19.11 2.12 4.57
C GLN A 87 18.62 3.14 3.55
N GLY A 88 17.61 3.93 3.90
CA GLY A 88 17.03 4.92 3.00
C GLY A 88 15.53 5.10 3.22
N THR A 89 14.90 5.83 2.31
CA THR A 89 13.47 6.12 2.37
C THR A 89 12.70 5.07 1.57
N ALA A 90 11.76 4.40 2.22
CA ALA A 90 10.89 3.43 1.58
C ALA A 90 9.50 4.01 1.33
N LEU A 91 9.00 3.84 0.11
CA LEU A 91 7.58 3.99 -0.23
C LEU A 91 7.00 2.60 -0.47
N PHE A 92 6.12 2.16 0.43
CA PHE A 92 5.37 0.93 0.25
C PHE A 92 4.16 1.17 -0.65
N LEU A 93 3.94 0.24 -1.59
CA LEU A 93 2.80 0.20 -2.48
C LEU A 93 2.15 -1.19 -2.46
N ASP A 94 0.84 -1.25 -2.24
CA ASP A 94 0.07 -2.47 -2.47
C ASP A 94 0.12 -2.87 -3.96
N ILE A 95 0.16 -4.17 -4.23
CA ILE A 95 0.29 -4.71 -5.60
C ILE A 95 -1.00 -4.59 -6.44
N ASP A 96 -2.12 -4.25 -5.82
CA ASP A 96 -3.43 -4.07 -6.46
C ASP A 96 -3.85 -2.59 -6.63
N ILE A 97 -2.89 -1.66 -6.61
CA ILE A 97 -3.10 -0.24 -6.93
C ILE A 97 -2.91 0.05 -8.43
N VAL A 98 -3.34 1.24 -8.88
CA VAL A 98 -3.08 1.75 -10.24
C VAL A 98 -2.48 3.15 -10.15
N ILE A 99 -1.28 3.34 -10.70
CA ILE A 99 -0.63 4.66 -10.79
C ILE A 99 -1.10 5.34 -12.08
N ILE A 100 -1.58 6.57 -11.98
CA ILE A 100 -2.20 7.31 -13.09
C ILE A 100 -1.50 8.63 -13.45
N ASP A 101 -0.54 9.06 -12.64
CA ASP A 101 0.23 10.29 -12.78
C ASP A 101 1.57 10.19 -12.02
N ASN A 102 2.45 11.17 -12.17
CA ASN A 102 3.76 11.24 -11.51
C ASN A 102 3.68 11.13 -9.99
N ILE A 103 4.56 10.29 -9.42
CA ILE A 103 4.62 9.95 -7.99
C ILE A 103 5.89 10.45 -7.29
N ASP A 104 6.70 11.32 -7.90
CA ASP A 104 7.92 11.87 -7.28
C ASP A 104 7.63 12.57 -5.96
N CYS A 105 6.46 13.20 -5.87
CA CYS A 105 6.00 13.91 -4.68
C CYS A 105 5.95 13.02 -3.44
N PHE A 106 5.78 11.70 -3.56
CA PHE A 106 5.79 10.83 -2.39
C PHE A 106 7.18 10.79 -1.74
N PHE A 107 8.27 10.97 -2.49
CA PHE A 107 9.62 11.09 -1.94
C PHE A 107 9.99 12.54 -1.62
N THR A 108 9.61 13.50 -2.47
CA THR A 108 10.01 14.91 -2.30
C THR A 108 9.14 15.70 -1.32
N HIS A 109 8.00 15.16 -0.87
CA HIS A 109 7.22 15.81 0.19
C HIS A 109 8.07 15.92 1.45
N PRO A 110 8.20 17.11 2.06
CA PRO A 110 9.10 17.29 3.19
C PRO A 110 8.71 16.37 4.36
N ALA A 111 9.73 15.79 4.98
CA ALA A 111 9.62 15.17 6.30
C ALA A 111 10.46 15.99 7.26
N ASN A 112 9.94 16.24 8.46
CA ASN A 112 10.64 17.06 9.45
C ASN A 112 11.41 16.22 10.48
N GLN A 113 11.06 14.94 10.59
CA GLN A 113 11.63 13.97 11.53
C GLN A 113 11.75 12.62 10.83
N ASP A 114 12.77 11.84 11.20
CA ASP A 114 13.05 10.55 10.56
C ASP A 114 11.99 9.49 10.89
N ASP A 115 11.30 9.62 12.02
CA ASP A 115 10.25 8.70 12.48
C ASP A 115 8.84 9.07 11.96
N GLU A 116 8.76 9.96 10.96
CA GLU A 116 7.51 10.26 10.28
C GLU A 116 7.04 9.09 9.39
N VAL A 117 5.84 8.58 9.68
CA VAL A 117 5.13 7.66 8.78
C VAL A 117 4.02 8.43 8.06
N TRP A 118 4.17 8.57 6.75
CA TRP A 118 3.18 9.20 5.89
C TRP A 118 2.27 8.14 5.30
N ILE A 119 0.96 8.25 5.52
CA ILE A 119 -0.02 7.24 5.10
C ILE A 119 -1.26 7.91 4.50
N ILE A 120 -2.07 7.16 3.75
CA ILE A 120 -3.34 7.68 3.24
C ILE A 120 -4.30 7.91 4.41
N ARG A 121 -5.05 9.01 4.44
CA ARG A 121 -6.15 9.19 5.40
C ARG A 121 -7.35 8.34 4.99
N ASP A 122 -7.91 7.54 5.91
CA ASP A 122 -9.05 6.66 5.60
C ASP A 122 -10.25 7.43 5.04
N TRP A 123 -10.77 6.97 3.89
CA TRP A 123 -11.87 7.63 3.20
C TRP A 123 -13.25 7.41 3.86
N LYS A 124 -13.43 6.30 4.59
CA LYS A 124 -14.75 5.92 5.12
C LYS A 124 -15.05 6.60 6.45
N LYS A 125 -14.06 6.68 7.33
CA LYS A 125 -14.15 7.21 8.69
C LYS A 125 -12.89 8.03 9.04
N PRO A 126 -12.61 9.14 8.31
CA PRO A 126 -11.38 9.93 8.49
C PRO A 126 -11.20 10.47 9.92
N TRP A 127 -12.31 10.73 10.65
CA TRP A 127 -12.29 11.21 12.04
C TRP A 127 -11.68 10.21 13.03
N ARG A 128 -11.53 8.93 12.66
CA ARG A 128 -10.90 7.91 13.50
C ARG A 128 -9.38 8.01 13.55
N LYS A 129 -8.77 8.90 12.75
CA LYS A 129 -7.30 9.06 12.67
C LYS A 129 -6.60 7.73 12.37
N VAL A 130 -7.22 6.89 11.55
CA VAL A 130 -6.64 5.66 11.02
C VAL A 130 -6.25 5.91 9.56
N GLY A 131 -5.06 5.47 9.18
CA GLY A 131 -4.58 5.49 7.82
C GLY A 131 -4.92 4.22 7.05
N ASN A 132 -4.93 4.34 5.72
CA ASN A 132 -4.93 3.21 4.81
C ASN A 132 -3.51 2.91 4.32
N SER A 133 -3.04 1.68 4.55
CA SER A 133 -1.66 1.24 4.33
C SER A 133 -1.37 0.74 2.90
N SER A 134 -2.17 1.15 1.92
CA SER A 134 -1.90 0.81 0.51
C SER A 134 -0.81 1.67 -0.10
N VAL A 135 -0.59 2.87 0.45
CA VAL A 135 0.53 3.76 0.10
C VAL A 135 1.04 4.41 1.37
N TYR A 136 2.24 4.05 1.80
CA TYR A 136 2.87 4.71 2.94
C TYR A 136 4.38 4.86 2.77
N ARG A 137 4.93 5.96 3.32
CA ARG A 137 6.37 6.25 3.32
C ARG A 137 6.89 6.27 4.74
N PHE A 138 8.11 5.76 4.91
CA PHE A 138 8.85 5.79 6.15
C PHE A 138 10.37 5.73 5.87
N GLN A 139 11.18 6.17 6.84
CA GLN A 139 12.61 5.91 6.82
C GLN A 139 12.88 4.51 7.38
N ILE A 140 13.62 3.68 6.65
CA ILE A 140 13.91 2.30 7.07
C ILE A 140 14.70 2.33 8.39
N GLY A 141 14.20 1.58 9.38
CA GLY A 141 14.81 1.48 10.72
C GLY A 141 14.38 2.57 11.72
N ALA A 142 13.57 3.56 11.32
CA ALA A 142 13.20 4.68 12.20
C ALA A 142 12.19 4.33 13.31
N LEU A 143 11.54 3.16 13.24
CA LEU A 143 10.58 2.67 14.23
C LEU A 143 11.07 1.33 14.83
N PRO A 144 12.23 1.29 15.50
CA PRO A 144 12.92 0.05 15.86
C PRO A 144 12.10 -0.85 16.79
N ASP A 145 11.30 -0.26 17.68
CA ASP A 145 10.55 -1.00 18.71
C ASP A 145 9.19 -1.54 18.25
N LEU A 146 8.71 -1.16 17.05
CA LEU A 146 7.35 -1.49 16.59
C LEU A 146 7.14 -3.00 16.54
N MET A 147 8.09 -3.71 15.94
CA MET A 147 7.98 -5.16 15.74
C MET A 147 8.08 -5.94 17.05
N ASP A 148 8.96 -5.50 17.96
CA ASP A 148 9.13 -6.15 19.26
C ASP A 148 7.91 -5.91 20.14
N TYR A 149 7.35 -4.69 20.14
CA TYR A 149 6.08 -4.39 20.78
C TYR A 149 4.94 -5.25 20.20
N PHE A 150 4.83 -5.33 18.88
CA PHE A 150 3.79 -6.12 18.22
C PHE A 150 3.84 -7.59 18.64
N ARG A 151 5.02 -8.22 18.60
CA ARG A 151 5.21 -9.62 18.99
C ARG A 151 4.88 -9.85 20.46
N LYS A 152 5.42 -9.02 21.36
CA LYS A 152 5.21 -9.13 22.81
C LYS A 152 3.75 -8.95 23.22
N HIS A 153 3.00 -8.11 22.52
CA HIS A 153 1.63 -7.73 22.86
C HIS A 153 0.57 -8.26 21.88
N PHE A 154 0.92 -9.23 21.02
CA PHE A 154 0.10 -9.66 19.89
C PHE A 154 -1.34 -10.05 20.28
N GLN A 155 -1.53 -10.80 21.35
CA GLN A 155 -2.86 -11.25 21.78
C GLN A 155 -3.79 -10.06 22.11
N HIS A 156 -3.27 -9.08 22.85
CA HIS A 156 -4.00 -7.87 23.19
C HIS A 156 -4.27 -7.01 21.95
N ILE A 157 -3.26 -6.82 21.10
CA ILE A 157 -3.38 -6.06 19.84
C ILE A 157 -4.48 -6.64 18.96
N ARG A 158 -4.53 -7.97 18.80
CA ARG A 158 -5.53 -8.63 17.95
C ARG A 158 -6.96 -8.49 18.46
N GLN A 159 -7.15 -8.33 19.77
CA GLN A 159 -8.46 -8.08 20.39
C GLN A 159 -8.92 -6.63 20.16
N GLN A 160 -8.00 -5.67 20.23
CA GLN A 160 -8.32 -4.25 20.09
C GLN A 160 -8.40 -3.78 18.63
N PHE A 161 -7.51 -4.30 17.77
CA PHE A 161 -7.34 -3.86 16.40
C PHE A 161 -7.78 -4.92 15.40
N ARG A 162 -8.67 -4.51 14.48
CA ARG A 162 -9.20 -5.39 13.45
C ARG A 162 -8.14 -5.85 12.44
N HIS A 163 -7.19 -5.00 12.10
CA HIS A 163 -6.21 -5.20 11.03
C HIS A 163 -4.97 -4.33 11.27
N GLU A 164 -3.90 -4.60 10.53
CA GLU A 164 -2.59 -4.00 10.71
C GLU A 164 -2.58 -2.47 10.63
N GLN A 165 -3.29 -1.86 9.69
CA GLN A 165 -3.24 -0.41 9.47
C GLN A 165 -3.87 0.37 10.64
N ALA A 166 -4.80 -0.25 11.38
CA ALA A 166 -5.38 0.34 12.57
C ALA A 166 -4.40 0.31 13.74
N PHE A 167 -3.70 -0.82 13.92
CA PHE A 167 -2.62 -0.94 14.89
C PHE A 167 -1.47 0.01 14.56
N LEU A 168 -0.96 -0.01 13.32
CA LEU A 168 0.12 0.87 12.86
C LEU A 168 -0.21 2.34 13.12
N SER A 169 -1.40 2.79 12.69
CA SER A 169 -1.81 4.20 12.91
C SER A 169 -1.90 4.55 14.38
N TRP A 170 -2.39 3.64 15.23
CA TRP A 170 -2.42 3.86 16.67
C TRP A 170 -0.99 3.93 17.24
N TYR A 171 -0.15 2.92 16.97
CA TYR A 171 1.20 2.82 17.50
C TYR A 171 2.05 4.04 17.12
N VAL A 172 2.04 4.42 15.84
CA VAL A 172 2.80 5.58 15.37
C VAL A 172 2.25 6.86 15.99
N ARG A 173 0.94 7.03 16.15
CA ARG A 173 0.40 8.25 16.77
C ARG A 173 0.75 8.39 18.25
N GLU A 174 0.87 7.28 18.98
CA GLU A 174 1.21 7.30 20.40
C GLU A 174 2.71 7.42 20.66
N ASN A 175 3.58 6.96 19.74
CA ASN A 175 5.03 6.87 19.98
C ASN A 175 5.89 7.68 18.99
N HIS A 176 5.34 8.09 17.85
CA HIS A 176 6.05 8.67 16.71
C HIS A 176 5.19 9.75 15.99
N GLN A 177 5.52 10.07 14.73
CA GLN A 177 4.82 11.08 13.95
C GLN A 177 3.98 10.48 12.81
N LEU A 178 2.67 10.30 13.05
CA LEU A 178 1.74 9.88 12.00
C LEU A 178 1.32 11.09 11.15
N ARG A 179 1.68 11.07 9.87
CA ARG A 179 1.33 12.09 8.88
C ARG A 179 0.41 11.53 7.80
N TYR A 180 -0.33 12.42 7.14
CA TYR A 180 -1.27 12.03 6.09
C TYR A 180 -0.92 12.70 4.77
N TRP A 181 -0.98 11.93 3.69
CA TRP A 181 -0.89 12.49 2.34
C TRP A 181 -2.01 13.51 2.07
N PRO A 182 -1.78 14.51 1.21
CA PRO A 182 -2.86 15.32 0.66
C PRO A 182 -3.99 14.44 0.10
N ASN A 183 -5.25 14.78 0.43
CA ASN A 183 -6.41 13.93 0.15
C ASN A 183 -6.65 13.64 -1.34
N ASN A 184 -6.05 14.44 -2.23
CA ASN A 184 -6.16 14.28 -3.69
C ASN A 184 -5.06 13.40 -4.28
N TRP A 185 -4.03 12.96 -3.55
CA TRP A 185 -2.96 12.13 -4.09
C TRP A 185 -3.39 10.68 -4.30
N CYS A 186 -4.03 10.09 -3.29
CA CYS A 186 -4.52 8.71 -3.33
C CYS A 186 -6.05 8.70 -3.36
N LEU A 187 -6.61 8.13 -4.42
CA LEU A 187 -8.03 8.06 -4.66
C LEU A 187 -8.53 6.64 -4.40
N SER A 188 -9.58 6.50 -3.62
CA SER A 188 -10.26 5.23 -3.45
C SER A 188 -11.10 4.93 -4.70
N TYR A 189 -10.88 3.77 -5.35
CA TYR A 189 -11.70 3.36 -6.48
C TYR A 189 -13.19 3.38 -6.12
N LYS A 190 -13.51 2.83 -4.94
CA LYS A 190 -14.87 2.71 -4.43
C LYS A 190 -15.55 4.04 -4.07
N TYR A 191 -14.80 5.04 -3.62
CA TYR A 191 -15.37 6.29 -3.05
C TYR A 191 -15.19 7.50 -3.97
N ASN A 192 -14.13 7.52 -4.77
CA ASN A 192 -13.79 8.63 -5.65
C ASN A 192 -14.09 8.34 -7.12
N ILE A 193 -13.97 7.08 -7.57
CA ILE A 193 -14.06 6.72 -8.99
C ILE A 193 -15.44 6.16 -9.34
N LEU A 194 -15.97 5.24 -8.53
CA LEU A 194 -17.31 4.71 -8.72
C LEU A 194 -18.36 5.81 -8.53
N LYS A 195 -19.33 5.86 -9.45
CA LYS A 195 -20.49 6.75 -9.33
C LYS A 195 -21.38 6.27 -8.18
N LYS A 196 -22.10 7.20 -7.54
CA LYS A 196 -23.11 6.85 -6.53
C LYS A 196 -24.39 6.38 -7.22
N MET A 197 -25.20 5.58 -6.52
CA MET A 197 -26.56 5.29 -6.99
C MET A 197 -27.37 6.61 -7.07
N PRO A 198 -28.26 6.76 -8.08
CA PRO A 198 -28.59 5.78 -9.11
C PRO A 198 -27.66 5.79 -10.33
N TYR A 199 -26.79 6.79 -10.49
CA TYR A 199 -25.91 6.94 -11.66
C TYR A 199 -25.03 5.71 -11.96
N ALA A 200 -24.63 4.96 -10.93
CA ALA A 200 -23.88 3.71 -11.08
C ALA A 200 -24.58 2.65 -11.95
N LEU A 201 -25.88 2.80 -12.25
CA LEU A 201 -26.62 1.88 -13.11
C LEU A 201 -26.30 2.06 -14.59
N TRP A 202 -25.94 3.27 -15.04
CA TRP A 202 -25.74 3.61 -16.46
C TRP A 202 -24.51 4.48 -16.76
N LYS A 203 -23.88 5.13 -15.77
CA LYS A 203 -22.65 5.93 -15.96
C LYS A 203 -21.42 5.14 -15.55
N PRO A 204 -20.56 4.72 -16.50
CA PRO A 204 -19.34 3.98 -16.17
C PRO A 204 -18.35 4.84 -15.37
N PRO A 205 -17.40 4.22 -14.66
CA PRO A 205 -16.32 4.92 -13.99
C PRO A 205 -15.34 5.47 -15.03
N GLU A 206 -14.92 6.71 -14.88
CA GLU A 206 -14.02 7.41 -15.81
C GLU A 206 -12.69 7.71 -15.13
N LYS A 207 -11.62 7.88 -15.93
CA LYS A 207 -10.33 8.35 -15.41
C LYS A 207 -10.52 9.74 -14.78
N PRO A 208 -10.06 9.97 -13.53
CA PRO A 208 -10.08 11.30 -12.94
C PRO A 208 -9.00 12.19 -13.58
N ASN A 209 -9.28 13.49 -13.68
CA ASN A 209 -8.31 14.50 -14.14
C ASN A 209 -7.37 14.97 -13.02
N TYR A 210 -7.37 14.29 -11.87
CA TYR A 210 -6.57 14.60 -10.70
C TYR A 210 -6.16 13.32 -9.99
N GLY A 211 -5.18 13.46 -9.11
CA GLY A 211 -4.65 12.36 -8.29
C GLY A 211 -3.62 11.51 -9.01
N LYS A 212 -2.95 10.69 -8.21
CA LYS A 212 -1.69 10.02 -8.59
C LYS A 212 -1.84 8.52 -8.56
N ILE A 213 -2.51 8.01 -7.53
CA ILE A 213 -2.69 6.57 -7.30
C ILE A 213 -4.17 6.30 -7.03
N ILE A 214 -4.71 5.27 -7.68
CA ILE A 214 -6.02 4.70 -7.40
C ILE A 214 -5.85 3.43 -6.59
N VAL A 215 -6.48 3.39 -5.42
CA VAL A 215 -6.41 2.30 -4.46
C VAL A 215 -7.66 1.45 -4.52
N PHE A 216 -7.45 0.13 -4.67
CA PHE A 216 -8.49 -0.89 -4.72
C PHE A 216 -8.61 -1.58 -3.38
N HIS A 217 -9.33 -0.98 -2.44
CA HIS A 217 -9.62 -1.62 -1.15
C HIS A 217 -10.97 -2.37 -1.16
N GLY A 218 -10.97 -3.56 -0.55
CA GLY A 218 -12.15 -4.41 -0.43
C GLY A 218 -12.14 -5.58 -1.39
N GLU A 219 -13.30 -5.85 -2.01
CA GLU A 219 -13.52 -7.06 -2.82
C GLU A 219 -13.10 -6.91 -4.29
N VAL A 220 -12.94 -5.68 -4.78
CA VAL A 220 -12.77 -5.39 -6.20
C VAL A 220 -11.31 -5.06 -6.46
N ASN A 221 -10.68 -5.81 -7.36
CA ASN A 221 -9.31 -5.55 -7.82
C ASN A 221 -9.30 -4.87 -9.21
N PRO A 222 -8.12 -4.49 -9.75
CA PRO A 222 -8.04 -3.88 -11.08
C PRO A 222 -8.62 -4.75 -12.22
N PRO A 223 -8.36 -6.07 -12.31
CA PRO A 223 -9.02 -6.94 -13.30
C PRO A 223 -10.56 -6.89 -13.27
N ASP A 224 -11.16 -6.95 -12.08
CA ASP A 224 -12.61 -6.90 -11.90
C ASP A 224 -13.17 -5.56 -12.37
N ALA A 225 -12.49 -4.47 -12.01
CA ALA A 225 -12.86 -3.12 -12.41
C ALA A 225 -12.77 -2.90 -13.92
N ILE A 226 -11.74 -3.45 -14.58
CA ILE A 226 -11.56 -3.37 -16.04
C ILE A 226 -12.72 -4.06 -16.76
N LYS A 227 -13.06 -5.29 -16.34
CA LYS A 227 -14.14 -6.09 -16.97
C LYS A 227 -15.53 -5.60 -16.60
N GLY A 228 -15.67 -4.95 -15.45
CA GLY A 228 -16.96 -4.72 -14.80
C GLY A 228 -17.43 -5.99 -14.09
N GLY A 229 -17.89 -5.86 -12.86
CA GLY A 229 -18.26 -6.98 -12.00
C GLY A 229 -17.57 -6.95 -10.65
N GLY A 230 -17.89 -7.95 -9.82
CA GLY A 230 -17.48 -8.00 -8.41
C GLY A 230 -18.26 -7.04 -7.52
N GLY A 231 -17.87 -7.02 -6.24
CA GLY A 231 -18.49 -6.17 -5.22
C GLY A 231 -19.83 -6.69 -4.69
N LYS A 232 -20.48 -5.85 -3.87
CA LYS A 232 -21.72 -6.21 -3.17
C LYS A 232 -22.94 -5.95 -4.04
N TRP A 233 -24.01 -6.73 -3.82
CA TRP A 233 -25.28 -6.62 -4.56
C TRP A 233 -25.83 -5.18 -4.67
N TYR A 234 -25.60 -4.34 -3.65
CA TYR A 234 -26.05 -2.95 -3.62
C TYR A 234 -25.09 -1.93 -4.27
N ARG A 235 -23.96 -2.38 -4.84
CA ARG A 235 -22.98 -1.52 -5.49
C ARG A 235 -22.57 -2.14 -6.83
N LYS A 236 -23.37 -1.85 -7.86
CA LYS A 236 -23.09 -2.23 -9.25
C LYS A 236 -21.78 -1.57 -9.72
N ILE A 237 -20.93 -2.33 -10.39
CA ILE A 237 -19.65 -1.88 -10.94
C ILE A 237 -19.71 -2.04 -12.44
N LEU A 238 -19.91 -0.93 -13.14
CA LEU A 238 -19.81 -0.89 -14.59
C LEU A 238 -18.34 -0.99 -15.03
N PRO A 239 -18.05 -1.53 -16.22
CA PRO A 239 -16.68 -1.67 -16.71
C PRO A 239 -15.94 -0.35 -16.80
N ALA A 240 -14.66 -0.35 -16.40
CA ALA A 240 -13.72 0.76 -16.55
C ALA A 240 -12.53 0.35 -17.44
N PRO A 241 -12.72 0.17 -18.76
CA PRO A 241 -11.69 -0.37 -19.65
C PRO A 241 -10.44 0.51 -19.76
N TRP A 242 -10.56 1.81 -19.49
CA TRP A 242 -9.44 2.75 -19.49
C TRP A 242 -8.33 2.34 -18.51
N LEU A 243 -8.67 1.66 -17.40
CA LEU A 243 -7.70 1.16 -16.41
C LEU A 243 -6.65 0.23 -17.03
N LYS A 244 -7.00 -0.51 -18.09
CA LYS A 244 -6.10 -1.44 -18.77
C LYS A 244 -4.83 -0.77 -19.29
N SER A 245 -4.94 0.49 -19.73
CA SER A 245 -3.78 1.26 -20.24
C SER A 245 -2.85 1.76 -19.13
N TYR A 246 -3.33 1.81 -17.89
CA TYR A 246 -2.56 2.26 -16.73
C TYR A 246 -2.01 1.07 -15.93
N TRP A 247 -2.75 -0.03 -15.85
CA TRP A 247 -2.36 -1.22 -15.09
C TRP A 247 -1.62 -2.25 -15.96
N GLN A 248 -0.41 -1.87 -16.38
CA GLN A 248 0.48 -2.68 -17.22
C GLN A 248 1.94 -2.44 -16.86
#